data_AF-V8BL24-F1
#
_entry.id   AF-V8BL24-F1
#
_cell.length_a   1.000
_cell.length_b   1.000
_cell.length_c   1.000
_cell.angle_alpha   90.00
_cell.angle_beta   90.00
_cell.angle_gamma   90.00
#
_symmetry.space_group_name_H-M   'P 1'
#
loop_
_entity.id
_entity.type
_entity.pdbx_description
1 polymer ?
#
loop_
_entity_poly.entity_id
_entity_poly.type
_entity_poly.pdbx_seq_one_letter_code
_entity_poly.pdbx_strand_id
1 'polypeptide(L)'
;MKKKYMVGFFLALFCMVLLVSAGYAASYRYVMQRQEARVEEAEKREEDFLQQSVMTEGDATKKTSGYYLKELNGYVAVYRADGTSLYETTNIPVEALPDDLRADLDKGRYIETPEELYGFLENYSS
;
A
#
# COMPACT_ATOMS: atom_id res chain seq x y z
N MET A 1 53.05 -29.54 -50.94
CA MET A 1 52.20 -30.32 -50.01
C MET A 1 50.83 -30.58 -50.65
N LYS A 2 50.26 -31.78 -50.48
CA LYS A 2 49.08 -32.26 -51.22
C LYS A 2 47.82 -31.47 -50.82
N LYS A 3 47.38 -30.53 -51.66
CA LYS A 3 46.24 -29.58 -51.46
C LYS A 3 44.90 -30.25 -51.06
N LYS A 4 44.78 -31.56 -51.25
CA LYS A 4 43.59 -32.38 -50.93
C LYS A 4 43.28 -32.44 -49.43
N TYR A 5 44.28 -32.37 -48.55
CA TYR A 5 44.08 -32.41 -47.09
C TYR A 5 43.84 -31.03 -46.47
N MET A 6 44.23 -29.95 -47.16
CA MET A 6 43.99 -28.59 -46.67
C MET A 6 42.52 -28.21 -46.73
N VAL A 7 41.78 -28.63 -47.77
CA VAL A 7 40.34 -28.33 -47.90
C VAL A 7 39.52 -28.97 -46.77
N GLY A 8 39.81 -30.23 -46.43
CA GLY A 8 39.16 -30.90 -45.30
C GLY A 8 39.50 -30.27 -43.95
N PHE A 9 40.73 -29.79 -43.78
CA PHE A 9 41.14 -29.07 -42.57
C PHE A 9 40.38 -27.75 -42.39
N PHE A 10 40.21 -26.97 -43.45
CA PHE A 10 39.41 -25.74 -43.41
C PHE A 10 37.92 -26.02 -43.16
N LEU A 11 37.38 -27.09 -43.75
CA LEU A 11 35.99 -27.50 -43.50
C LEU A 11 35.77 -27.90 -42.04
N ALA A 12 36.69 -28.67 -41.46
CA ALA A 12 36.63 -29.06 -40.05
C ALA A 12 36.75 -27.85 -39.12
N LEU A 13 37.63 -26.90 -39.43
CA LEU A 13 37.80 -25.66 -38.66
C LEU A 13 36.55 -24.78 -38.73
N PHE A 14 35.91 -24.68 -39.89
CA PHE A 14 34.65 -23.96 -40.05
C PHE A 14 33.52 -24.59 -39.24
N CYS A 15 33.38 -25.93 -39.27
CA CYS A 15 32.41 -26.65 -38.43
C CYS A 15 32.67 -26.44 -36.94
N MET A 16 33.94 -26.37 -36.51
CA MET A 16 34.29 -26.10 -35.12
C MET A 16 33.85 -24.70 -34.68
N VAL A 17 34.03 -23.68 -35.52
CA VAL A 17 33.58 -22.31 -35.23
C VAL A 17 32.04 -22.22 -35.18
N LEU A 18 31.34 -22.95 -36.04
CA LEU A 18 29.87 -23.04 -36.00
C LEU A 18 29.35 -23.71 -34.73
N LEU A 19 30.02 -24.75 -34.24
CA LEU A 19 29.65 -25.41 -32.99
C LEU A 19 29.86 -24.50 -31.77
N VAL A 20 30.97 -23.76 -31.73
CA VAL A 20 31.25 -22.82 -30.63
C VAL A 20 30.25 -21.66 -30.63
N SER A 21 29.92 -21.11 -31.79
CA SER A 21 28.93 -20.02 -31.90
C SER A 21 27.50 -20.48 -31.56
N ALA A 22 27.09 -21.67 -31.99
CA ALA A 22 25.80 -22.25 -31.61
C ALA A 22 25.72 -22.54 -30.10
N GLY A 23 26.81 -23.08 -29.52
CA GLY A 23 26.91 -23.31 -28.07
C GLY A 23 26.85 -22.00 -27.27
N TYR A 24 27.52 -20.95 -27.74
CA TYR A 24 27.49 -19.63 -27.11
C TYR A 24 26.10 -19.00 -27.17
N ALA A 25 25.42 -19.04 -28.32
CA ALA A 25 24.06 -18.52 -28.47
C ALA A 25 23.04 -19.26 -27.59
N ALA A 26 23.14 -20.60 -27.49
CA ALA A 26 22.30 -21.39 -26.61
C ALA A 26 22.55 -21.06 -25.13
N SER A 27 23.82 -20.92 -24.74
CA SER A 27 24.18 -20.53 -23.37
C SER A 27 23.69 -19.12 -23.02
N TYR A 28 23.75 -18.18 -23.96
CA TYR A 28 23.28 -16.81 -23.76
C TYR A 28 21.76 -16.75 -23.57
N ARG A 29 21.01 -17.54 -24.35
CA ARG A 29 19.55 -17.67 -24.21
C ARG A 29 19.16 -18.34 -22.89
N TYR A 30 19.91 -19.35 -22.44
CA TYR A 30 19.65 -20.04 -21.17
C TYR A 30 19.87 -19.14 -19.95
N VAL A 31 20.88 -18.27 -19.99
CA VAL A 31 21.15 -17.31 -18.89
C VAL A 31 20.09 -16.22 -18.83
N MET A 32 19.63 -15.70 -19.97
CA MET A 32 18.59 -14.65 -20.00
C MET A 32 17.25 -15.12 -19.41
N GLN A 33 16.80 -16.33 -19.73
CA GLN A 33 15.56 -16.89 -19.17
C GLN A 33 15.60 -17.00 -17.62
N ARG A 34 16.78 -17.23 -17.05
CA ARG A 34 16.96 -17.27 -15.58
C ARG A 34 16.94 -15.89 -14.94
N GLN A 35 17.25 -14.83 -15.68
CA GLN A 35 17.13 -13.46 -15.17
C GLN A 35 15.70 -12.99 -15.26
N GLU A 36 15.02 -13.24 -16.38
CA GLU A 36 13.60 -12.92 -16.56
C GLU A 36 12.72 -13.59 -15.48
N ALA A 37 12.90 -14.89 -15.22
CA ALA A 37 12.16 -15.57 -14.15
C ALA A 37 12.44 -14.99 -12.75
N ARG A 38 13.67 -14.54 -12.47
CA ARG A 38 14.01 -13.91 -11.18
C ARG A 38 13.45 -12.50 -11.06
N VAL A 39 13.36 -11.77 -12.17
CA VAL A 39 12.75 -10.44 -12.21
C VAL A 39 11.24 -10.57 -12.07
N GLU A 40 10.61 -11.51 -12.77
CA GLU A 40 9.17 -11.79 -12.66
C GLU A 40 8.78 -12.26 -11.24
N GLU A 41 9.60 -13.12 -10.62
CA GLU A 41 9.41 -13.51 -9.20
C GLU A 41 9.61 -12.33 -8.24
N ALA A 42 10.58 -11.44 -8.50
CA ALA A 42 10.83 -10.26 -7.68
C ALA A 42 9.71 -9.21 -7.83
N GLU A 43 9.27 -8.96 -9.05
CA GLU A 43 8.17 -8.05 -9.39
C GLU A 43 6.86 -8.56 -8.80
N LYS A 44 6.57 -9.86 -8.92
CA LYS A 44 5.39 -10.48 -8.30
C LYS A 44 5.43 -10.42 -6.78
N ARG A 45 6.62 -10.59 -6.16
CA ARG A 45 6.79 -10.46 -4.71
C ARG A 45 6.65 -9.01 -4.25
N GLU A 46 7.06 -8.05 -5.08
CA GLU A 46 6.88 -6.62 -4.83
C GLU A 46 5.41 -6.22 -4.98
N GLU A 47 4.70 -6.70 -6.02
CA GLU A 47 3.26 -6.53 -6.19
C GLU A 47 2.47 -7.14 -5.02
N ASP A 48 2.76 -8.37 -4.62
CA ASP A 48 2.12 -9.02 -3.46
C ASP A 48 2.37 -8.21 -2.16
N PHE A 49 3.58 -7.68 -1.98
CA PHE A 49 3.93 -6.84 -0.82
C PHE A 49 3.17 -5.51 -0.83
N LEU A 50 3.11 -4.82 -1.97
CA LEU A 50 2.36 -3.57 -2.12
C LEU A 50 0.86 -3.80 -1.95
N GLN A 51 0.33 -4.91 -2.46
CA GLN A 51 -1.07 -5.25 -2.28
C GLN A 51 -1.37 -5.54 -0.80
N GLN A 52 -0.48 -6.25 -0.10
CA GLN A 52 -0.60 -6.48 1.35
C GLN A 52 -0.46 -5.18 2.17
N SER A 53 0.41 -4.25 1.77
CA SER A 53 0.58 -2.96 2.48
C SER A 53 -0.65 -2.08 2.31
N VAL A 54 -1.22 -1.97 1.10
CA VAL A 54 -2.45 -1.20 0.84
C VAL A 54 -3.64 -1.74 1.63
N MET A 55 -3.78 -3.07 1.73
CA MET A 55 -4.84 -3.69 2.54
C MET A 55 -4.69 -3.41 4.03
N THR A 56 -3.45 -3.27 4.52
CA THR A 56 -3.16 -2.99 5.93
C THR A 56 -3.31 -1.50 6.26
N GLU A 57 -2.87 -0.61 5.36
CA GLU A 57 -3.01 0.84 5.51
C GLU A 57 -4.47 1.28 5.35
N GLY A 58 -5.22 0.77 4.36
CA GLY A 58 -6.62 1.15 4.14
C GLY A 58 -7.55 0.89 5.34
N ASP A 59 -7.26 -0.13 6.15
CA ASP A 59 -8.01 -0.46 7.37
C ASP A 59 -7.46 0.28 8.61
N ALA A 60 -6.14 0.50 8.68
CA ALA A 60 -5.51 1.24 9.77
C ALA A 60 -5.80 2.75 9.68
N THR A 61 -5.72 3.36 8.50
CA THR A 61 -5.97 4.80 8.29
C THR A 61 -7.43 5.14 8.58
N LYS A 62 -8.40 4.34 8.13
CA LYS A 62 -9.81 4.53 8.48
C LYS A 62 -10.11 4.43 9.98
N LYS A 63 -9.30 3.67 10.74
CA LYS A 63 -9.42 3.52 12.19
C LYS A 63 -8.53 4.49 12.98
N THR A 64 -7.66 5.28 12.33
CA THR A 64 -6.79 6.27 12.98
C THR A 64 -7.11 7.71 12.61
N SER A 65 -7.93 7.97 11.58
CA SER A 65 -8.38 9.31 11.23
C SER A 65 -9.77 9.62 11.78
N GLY A 66 -9.91 10.81 12.36
CA GLY A 66 -11.18 11.35 12.81
C GLY A 66 -11.50 11.16 14.29
N TYR A 67 -12.66 11.69 14.67
CA TYR A 67 -13.14 11.82 16.04
C TYR A 67 -14.61 11.45 16.12
N TYR A 68 -15.04 10.97 17.27
CA TYR A 68 -16.45 10.76 17.57
C TYR A 68 -16.90 11.72 18.66
N LEU A 69 -17.99 12.44 18.44
CA LEU A 69 -18.65 13.23 19.47
C LEU A 69 -19.76 12.41 20.10
N LYS A 70 -19.76 12.33 21.44
CA LYS A 70 -20.77 11.63 22.23
C LYS A 70 -21.15 12.44 23.45
N GLU A 71 -22.31 12.15 24.02
CA GLU A 71 -22.65 12.63 25.35
C GLU A 71 -21.85 11.88 26.41
N LEU A 72 -21.29 12.62 27.36
CA LEU A 72 -20.72 12.10 28.59
C LEU A 72 -21.15 13.00 29.75
N ASN A 73 -22.00 12.48 30.63
CA ASN A 73 -22.51 13.18 31.82
C ASN A 73 -23.20 14.53 31.50
N GLY A 74 -23.98 14.61 30.42
CA GLY A 74 -24.68 15.84 30.01
C GLY A 74 -23.81 16.85 29.25
N TYR A 75 -22.55 16.52 28.95
CA TYR A 75 -21.63 17.35 28.17
C TYR A 75 -21.15 16.63 26.92
N VAL A 76 -20.72 17.39 25.91
CA VAL A 76 -20.09 16.83 24.72
C VAL A 76 -18.68 16.35 25.06
N ALA A 77 -18.38 15.11 24.71
CA ALA A 77 -17.06 14.51 24.81
C ALA A 77 -16.55 14.05 23.45
N VAL A 78 -15.26 14.23 23.22
CA VAL A 78 -14.54 13.84 22.02
C VAL A 78 -13.86 12.51 22.28
N TYR A 79 -14.13 11.53 21.42
CA TYR A 79 -13.51 10.22 21.40
C TYR A 79 -12.60 10.11 20.17
N ARG A 80 -11.58 9.26 20.25
CA ARG A 80 -10.69 8.95 19.12
C ARG A 80 -11.44 8.18 18.03
N ALA A 81 -10.78 7.95 16.89
CA ALA A 81 -11.31 7.19 15.76
C ALA A 81 -11.80 5.76 16.08
N ASP A 82 -11.41 5.19 17.23
CA ASP A 82 -11.93 3.93 17.75
C ASP A 82 -13.36 4.04 18.35
N GLY A 83 -13.84 5.26 18.58
CA GLY A 83 -15.13 5.58 19.19
C GLY A 83 -15.24 5.20 20.67
N THR A 84 -14.17 4.74 21.32
CA THR A 84 -14.19 4.22 22.69
C THR A 84 -13.15 4.88 23.59
N SER A 85 -12.00 5.25 23.04
CA SER A 85 -10.97 5.97 23.77
C SER A 85 -11.35 7.43 23.89
N LEU A 86 -11.61 7.89 25.11
CA LEU A 86 -11.84 9.31 25.39
C LEU A 86 -10.58 10.10 24.99
N TYR A 87 -10.77 11.09 24.14
CA TYR A 87 -9.73 12.02 23.72
C TYR A 87 -9.75 13.26 24.62
N GLU A 88 -10.90 13.93 24.71
CA GLU A 88 -11.06 15.17 25.46
C GLU A 88 -12.52 15.38 25.91
N THR A 89 -12.70 16.01 27.06
CA THR A 89 -14.01 16.45 27.56
C THR A 89 -14.18 17.94 27.32
N THR A 90 -15.36 18.36 26.88
CA THR A 90 -15.66 19.77 26.64
C THR A 90 -16.62 20.30 27.70
N ASN A 91 -16.67 21.62 27.89
CA ASN A 91 -17.66 22.27 28.76
C ASN A 91 -18.95 22.63 28.02
N ILE A 92 -19.21 22.04 26.86
CA ILE A 92 -20.40 22.31 26.05
C ILE A 92 -21.54 21.41 26.56
N PRO A 93 -22.59 21.97 27.19
CA PRO A 93 -23.72 21.17 27.65
C PRO A 93 -24.53 20.67 26.44
N VAL A 94 -24.94 19.41 26.47
CA VAL A 94 -25.72 18.79 25.38
C VAL A 94 -27.05 19.51 25.16
N GLU A 95 -27.63 20.08 26.23
CA GLU A 95 -28.86 20.88 26.18
C GLU A 95 -28.74 22.16 25.33
N ALA A 96 -27.53 22.71 25.19
CA ALA A 96 -27.29 23.89 24.35
C ALA A 96 -27.25 23.56 22.85
N LEU A 97 -27.21 22.27 22.50
CA LEU A 97 -27.25 21.82 21.12
C LEU A 97 -28.69 21.70 20.60
N PRO A 98 -28.94 21.97 19.31
CA PRO A 98 -30.23 21.73 18.69
C PRO A 98 -30.59 20.23 18.69
N ASP A 99 -31.90 19.92 18.63
CA ASP A 99 -32.44 18.57 18.86
C ASP A 99 -31.86 17.51 17.89
N ASP A 100 -31.56 17.92 16.66
CA ASP A 100 -30.94 17.09 15.63
C ASP A 100 -29.53 16.65 16.03
N LEU A 101 -28.71 17.57 16.53
CA LEU A 101 -27.36 17.27 16.98
C LEU A 101 -27.35 16.40 18.24
N ARG A 102 -28.29 16.61 19.16
CA ARG A 102 -28.42 15.77 20.36
C ARG A 102 -28.68 14.31 19.99
N ALA A 103 -29.61 14.06 19.06
CA ALA A 103 -29.92 12.71 18.60
C ALA A 103 -28.75 12.02 17.88
N ASP A 104 -27.85 12.80 17.27
CA ASP A 104 -26.65 12.29 16.61
C ASP A 104 -25.52 11.96 17.60
N LEU A 105 -25.42 12.69 18.71
CA LEU A 105 -24.43 12.41 19.76
C LEU A 105 -24.64 11.04 20.42
N ASP A 106 -25.90 10.64 20.64
CA ASP A 106 -26.24 9.31 21.15
C ASP A 106 -25.77 8.18 20.23
N LYS A 107 -25.79 8.43 18.91
CA LYS A 107 -25.31 7.48 17.90
C LYS A 107 -23.80 7.51 17.72
N GLY A 108 -23.13 8.52 18.27
CA GLY A 108 -21.73 8.82 18.02
C GLY A 108 -21.56 9.51 16.68
N ARG A 109 -21.58 10.85 16.67
CA ARG A 109 -21.36 11.64 15.47
C ARG A 109 -19.89 11.57 15.06
N TYR A 110 -19.62 11.06 13.86
CA TYR A 110 -18.26 11.01 13.30
C TYR A 110 -17.87 12.35 12.68
N ILE A 111 -16.64 12.77 12.91
CA ILE A 111 -15.98 13.92 12.29
C ILE A 111 -14.65 13.44 11.72
N GLU A 112 -14.41 13.68 10.44
CA GLU A 112 -13.25 13.12 9.74
C GLU A 112 -11.96 13.91 10.01
N THR A 113 -12.07 15.24 10.11
CA THR A 113 -10.90 16.13 10.20
C THR A 113 -10.85 16.94 11.50
N PRO A 114 -9.64 17.27 12.02
CA PRO A 114 -9.49 18.17 13.16
C PRO A 114 -10.11 19.55 12.92
N GLU A 115 -10.02 20.10 11.72
CA GLU A 115 -10.57 21.41 11.37
C GLU A 115 -12.09 21.46 11.54
N GLU A 116 -12.80 20.42 11.09
CA GLU A 116 -14.25 20.28 11.32
C GLU A 116 -14.58 20.10 12.80
N LEU A 117 -13.74 19.36 13.54
CA LEU A 117 -13.92 19.18 14.98
C LEU A 117 -13.81 20.53 15.69
N TYR A 118 -12.75 21.29 15.44
CA TYR A 118 -12.56 22.59 16.07
C TYR A 118 -13.64 23.60 15.66
N GLY A 119 -14.01 23.64 14.37
CA GLY A 119 -15.12 24.48 13.91
C GLY A 119 -16.45 24.13 14.58
N PHE A 120 -16.71 22.84 14.82
CA PHE A 120 -17.88 22.43 15.61
C PHE A 120 -17.79 22.94 17.05
N LEU A 121 -16.66 22.73 17.73
CA LEU A 121 -16.48 23.11 19.12
C LEU A 121 -16.58 24.63 19.32
N GLU A 122 -15.98 25.43 18.44
CA GLU A 122 -16.02 26.90 18.50
C GLU A 122 -17.44 27.46 18.41
N ASN A 123 -18.32 26.85 17.59
CA ASN A 123 -19.70 27.29 17.46
C ASN A 123 -20.52 27.17 18.75
N TYR A 124 -20.08 26.32 19.68
CA TYR A 124 -20.82 26.00 20.90
C TYR A 124 -20.02 26.21 22.20
N SER A 125 -18.74 26.60 22.13
CA SER A 125 -17.89 26.86 23.31
C SER A 125 -18.06 28.25 23.92
N SER A 126 -19.27 28.82 23.85
CA SER A 126 -19.53 30.22 24.18
C SER A 126 -19.68 30.51 25.67
#